data_AF-A0A376B251-F1
#
_entry.id   AF-A0A376B251-F1
#
_cell.length_a   1.000
_cell.length_b   1.000
_cell.length_c   1.000
_cell.angle_alpha   90.00
_cell.angle_beta   90.00
_cell.angle_gamma   90.00
#
_symmetry.space_group_name_H-M   'P 1'
#
loop_
_entity.id
_entity.type
_entity.pdbx_description
1 polymer ?
#
loop_
_entity_poly.entity_id
_entity_poly.type
_entity_poly.pdbx_seq_one_letter_code
_entity_poly.pdbx_strand_id
1 'polypeptide(L)'
;MKELYTKLKLRINNGSIRLNDAFVDDLENGLSSANFDIISHNSSDNRRGLDEVNKLEIKRLMEEKNISFDEARLLYMNNRMSENSISDNGIPIDPKVVTFKSALKN
;
A
#
# COMPACT_ATOMS: atom_id res chain seq x y z
N MET A 1 2.17 19.31 8.98
CA MET A 1 1.28 18.15 8.80
C MET A 1 -0.20 18.54 8.84
N LYS A 2 -0.80 18.98 9.97
CA LYS A 2 -2.25 19.31 10.10
C LYS A 2 -2.85 20.25 9.02
N GLU A 3 -2.15 21.29 8.58
CA GLU A 3 -2.66 22.23 7.57
C GLU A 3 -2.90 21.63 6.18
N LEU A 4 -2.10 20.63 5.77
CA LEU A 4 -2.25 19.98 4.47
C LEU A 4 -3.52 19.12 4.45
N TYR A 5 -3.79 18.42 5.55
CA TYR A 5 -4.96 17.56 5.74
C TYR A 5 -6.28 18.33 5.67
N THR A 6 -6.35 19.51 6.30
CA THR A 6 -7.55 20.35 6.24
C THR A 6 -7.85 20.82 4.82
N LYS A 7 -6.82 21.20 4.06
CA LYS A 7 -6.97 21.64 2.66
C LYS A 7 -7.42 20.50 1.74
N LEU A 8 -6.95 19.28 1.99
CA LEU A 8 -7.34 18.11 1.20
C LEU A 8 -8.81 17.72 1.42
N LYS A 9 -9.28 17.68 2.67
CA LYS A 9 -10.72 17.47 2.99
C LYS A 9 -11.63 18.47 2.29
N LEU A 10 -11.25 19.75 2.29
CA LEU A 10 -12.00 20.80 1.60
C LEU A 10 -12.05 20.59 0.08
N ARG A 11 -10.97 20.12 -0.54
CA ARG A 11 -10.93 19.83 -1.99
C ARG A 11 -11.78 18.63 -2.40
N ILE A 12 -11.86 17.61 -1.55
CA ILE A 12 -12.73 16.44 -1.78
C ILE A 12 -14.20 16.87 -1.68
N ASN A 13 -14.57 17.61 -0.63
CA ASN A 13 -15.95 18.07 -0.43
C ASN A 13 -16.43 19.11 -1.45
N ASN A 14 -15.56 19.97 -1.99
CA ASN A 14 -15.93 21.01 -2.96
C ASN A 14 -15.93 20.52 -4.44
N GLY A 15 -15.83 19.22 -4.70
CA GLY A 15 -16.20 18.64 -6.00
C GLY A 15 -15.07 18.42 -7.02
N SER A 16 -13.79 18.45 -6.61
CA SER A 16 -12.66 18.21 -7.52
C SER A 16 -12.14 16.76 -7.53
N ILE A 17 -12.31 16.03 -6.42
CA ILE A 17 -11.85 14.67 -6.23
C ILE A 17 -13.04 13.86 -5.71
N ARG A 18 -13.47 12.87 -6.50
CA ARG A 18 -14.48 11.89 -6.06
C ARG A 18 -13.71 10.64 -5.65
N LEU A 19 -13.82 10.26 -4.38
CA LEU A 19 -13.28 9.03 -3.82
C LEU A 19 -14.36 8.42 -2.94
N ASN A 20 -14.34 7.10 -2.80
CA ASN A 20 -15.17 6.45 -1.79
C ASN A 20 -14.60 6.71 -0.38
N ASP A 21 -15.44 6.55 0.65
CA ASP A 21 -15.07 6.88 2.03
C ASP A 21 -13.83 6.10 2.53
N ALA A 22 -13.63 4.87 2.05
CA ALA A 22 -12.47 4.06 2.42
C ALA A 22 -11.16 4.65 1.89
N PHE A 23 -11.13 5.11 0.62
CA PHE A 23 -9.95 5.77 0.07
C PHE A 23 -9.69 7.14 0.71
N VAL A 24 -10.74 7.85 1.15
CA VAL A 24 -10.59 9.09 1.91
C VAL A 24 -9.87 8.83 3.24
N ASP A 25 -10.30 7.81 4.00
CA ASP A 25 -9.62 7.42 5.24
C ASP A 25 -8.17 6.98 4.98
N ASP A 26 -7.92 6.17 3.96
CA ASP A 26 -6.56 5.73 3.61
C ASP A 26 -5.65 6.93 3.30
N LEU A 27 -6.15 7.91 2.56
CA LEU A 27 -5.43 9.13 2.24
C LEU A 27 -5.16 10.00 3.48
N GLU A 28 -6.15 10.14 4.37
CA GLU A 28 -6.01 10.86 5.64
C GLU A 28 -4.94 10.25 6.54
N ASN A 29 -4.81 8.94 6.51
CA ASN A 29 -3.81 8.20 7.27
C ASN A 29 -2.44 8.14 6.58
N GLY A 30 -2.25 8.81 5.45
CA GLY A 30 -0.98 8.83 4.73
C GLY A 30 -0.66 7.53 3.98
N LEU A 31 -1.66 6.70 3.67
CA LEU A 31 -1.52 5.44 2.92
C LEU A 31 -1.55 5.66 1.40
N SER A 32 -0.88 6.72 0.94
CA SER A 32 -0.71 7.04 -0.48
C SER A 32 0.64 7.69 -0.73
N SER A 33 1.20 7.45 -1.92
CA SER A 33 2.49 7.97 -2.37
C SER A 33 2.46 8.22 -3.88
N ALA A 34 3.54 8.75 -4.44
CA ALA A 34 3.68 8.89 -5.89
C ALA A 34 3.66 7.53 -6.63
N ASN A 35 4.15 6.46 -5.98
CA ASN A 35 4.13 5.11 -6.54
C ASN A 35 2.83 4.36 -6.24
N PHE A 36 1.94 4.95 -5.44
CA PHE A 36 0.68 4.39 -5.00
C PHE A 36 -0.36 5.51 -4.88
N ASP A 37 -0.70 6.06 -6.04
CA ASP A 37 -1.71 7.10 -6.16
C ASP A 37 -3.11 6.48 -6.10
N ILE A 38 -3.84 6.79 -5.03
CA ILE A 38 -5.23 6.36 -4.84
C ILE A 38 -6.23 7.47 -5.20
N ILE A 39 -5.74 8.66 -5.58
CA ILE A 39 -6.57 9.83 -5.89
C ILE A 39 -6.97 9.83 -7.35
N SER A 40 -6.03 9.59 -8.26
CA SER A 40 -6.33 9.63 -9.68
C SER A 40 -7.13 8.41 -10.13
N HIS A 41 -8.07 8.62 -11.06
CA HIS A 41 -8.82 7.55 -11.75
C HIS A 41 -9.66 6.59 -10.87
N ASN A 42 -9.90 6.91 -9.59
CA ASN A 42 -10.68 6.06 -8.66
C ASN A 42 -12.11 6.59 -8.37
N SER A 43 -12.61 7.54 -9.16
CA SER A 43 -13.90 8.22 -8.91
C SER A 43 -15.15 7.34 -8.98
N SER A 44 -15.05 6.19 -9.63
CA SER A 44 -16.11 5.20 -9.77
C SER A 44 -15.70 3.83 -9.22
N ASP A 45 -14.66 3.79 -8.39
CA ASP A 45 -14.18 2.55 -7.80
C ASP A 45 -15.01 2.17 -6.57
N ASN A 46 -15.70 1.04 -6.67
CA ASN A 46 -16.54 0.48 -5.62
C ASN A 46 -15.80 -0.52 -4.71
N ARG A 47 -14.52 -0.82 -4.99
CA ARG A 47 -13.73 -1.70 -4.14
C ARG A 47 -13.56 -1.04 -2.77
N ARG A 48 -13.69 -1.86 -1.72
CA ARG A 48 -13.17 -1.49 -0.40
C ARG A 48 -11.66 -1.25 -0.57
N GLY A 49 -11.14 -0.20 0.07
CA GLY A 49 -9.73 0.19 0.02
C GLY A 49 -8.79 -0.90 0.57
N LEU A 50 -7.62 -0.52 1.06
CA LEU A 50 -6.67 -1.52 1.59
C LEU A 50 -7.29 -2.28 2.77
N ASP A 51 -6.97 -3.58 2.88
CA ASP A 51 -7.44 -4.45 3.96
C ASP A 51 -7.05 -3.91 5.34
N GLU A 52 -7.99 -3.93 6.30
CA GLU A 52 -7.82 -3.29 7.62
C GLU A 52 -6.65 -3.86 8.42
N VAL A 53 -6.44 -5.17 8.38
CA VAL A 53 -5.33 -5.83 9.09
C VAL A 53 -4.00 -5.39 8.52
N ASN A 54 -3.90 -5.37 7.19
CA ASN A 54 -2.68 -4.97 6.48
C ASN A 54 -2.37 -3.48 6.71
N LYS A 55 -3.40 -2.62 6.72
CA LYS A 55 -3.23 -1.19 7.01
C LYS A 55 -2.67 -0.95 8.40
N LEU A 56 -3.18 -1.64 9.40
CA LEU A 56 -2.72 -1.49 10.78
C LEU A 56 -1.24 -1.86 10.91
N GLU A 57 -0.83 -2.95 10.28
CA GLU A 57 0.56 -3.39 10.31
C GLU A 57 1.49 -2.42 9.56
N ILE A 58 1.08 -1.91 8.40
CA ILE A 58 1.86 -0.90 7.68
C ILE A 58 2.01 0.37 8.53
N LYS A 59 0.93 0.87 9.16
CA LYS A 59 1.01 2.03 10.06
C LYS A 59 1.95 1.77 11.23
N ARG A 60 1.87 0.58 11.84
CA ARG A 60 2.78 0.17 12.92
C ARG A 60 4.24 0.22 12.47
N LEU A 61 4.56 -0.29 11.28
CA LEU A 61 5.92 -0.23 10.72
C LEU A 61 6.38 1.21 10.45
N MET A 62 5.49 2.07 9.94
CA MET A 62 5.79 3.50 9.74
C MET A 62 6.14 4.18 11.06
N GLU A 63 5.37 3.93 12.11
CA GLU A 63 5.57 4.53 13.44
C GLU A 63 6.82 4.00 14.14
N GLU A 64 7.01 2.67 14.17
CA GLU A 64 8.13 2.04 14.88
C GLU A 64 9.49 2.30 14.23
N LYS A 65 9.53 2.35 12.90
CA LYS A 65 10.79 2.49 12.15
C LYS A 65 10.99 3.90 11.62
N ASN A 66 10.01 4.78 11.78
CA ASN A 66 10.02 6.15 11.27
C ASN A 66 10.35 6.20 9.76
N ILE A 67 9.67 5.35 8.99
CA ILE A 67 9.85 5.19 7.54
C ILE A 67 8.61 5.65 6.77
N SER A 68 8.79 5.93 5.48
CA SER A 68 7.69 6.32 4.58
C SER A 68 6.70 5.18 4.33
N PHE A 69 5.52 5.52 3.80
CA PHE A 69 4.50 4.53 3.43
C PHE A 69 5.01 3.49 2.42
N ASP A 70 5.77 3.90 1.41
CA ASP A 70 6.31 2.97 0.41
C ASP A 70 7.33 2.00 1.02
N GLU A 71 8.21 2.50 1.90
CA GLU A 71 9.18 1.66 2.60
C GLU A 71 8.49 0.67 3.55
N ALA A 72 7.48 1.14 4.30
CA ALA A 72 6.69 0.28 5.17
C ALA A 72 5.92 -0.78 4.39
N ARG A 73 5.33 -0.43 3.23
CA ARG A 73 4.64 -1.37 2.35
C ARG A 73 5.60 -2.41 1.77
N LEU A 74 6.79 -1.99 1.36
CA LEU A 74 7.84 -2.90 0.87
C LEU A 74 8.26 -3.90 1.96
N LEU A 75 8.55 -3.39 3.16
CA LEU A 75 8.95 -4.22 4.30
C LEU A 75 7.84 -5.20 4.70
N TYR A 76 6.59 -4.72 4.79
CA TYR A 76 5.42 -5.56 5.04
C TYR A 76 5.32 -6.69 4.01
N MET A 77 5.43 -6.36 2.72
CA MET A 77 5.31 -7.36 1.67
C MET A 77 6.43 -8.40 1.71
N ASN A 78 7.67 -7.97 1.95
CA ASN A 78 8.81 -8.87 2.12
C ASN A 78 8.63 -9.82 3.31
N ASN A 79 8.13 -9.31 4.44
CA ASN A 79 7.82 -10.14 5.61
C ASN A 79 6.74 -11.19 5.27
N ARG A 80 5.66 -10.77 4.61
CA ARG A 80 4.58 -11.67 4.18
C ARG A 80 5.07 -12.72 3.19
N MET A 81 5.94 -12.37 2.24
CA MET A 81 6.55 -13.33 1.32
C MET A 81 7.39 -14.35 2.10
N SER A 82 8.26 -13.89 3.00
CA SER A 82 9.09 -14.77 3.83
C SER A 82 8.27 -15.71 4.70
N GLU A 83 7.20 -15.23 5.34
CA GLU A 83 6.28 -16.03 6.16
C GLU A 83 5.60 -17.14 5.34
N ASN A 84 5.38 -16.90 4.04
CA ASN A 84 4.71 -17.81 3.13
C ASN A 84 5.70 -18.61 2.26
N SER A 85 6.97 -18.72 2.66
CA SER A 85 7.98 -19.50 1.94
C SER A 85 8.22 -19.00 0.50
N ILE A 86 8.25 -17.68 0.33
CA ILE A 86 8.56 -17.00 -0.93
C ILE A 86 9.82 -16.15 -0.72
N SER A 87 10.78 -16.28 -1.62
CA SER A 87 12.02 -15.48 -1.60
C SER A 87 11.74 -14.01 -1.92
N ASP A 88 12.71 -13.14 -1.62
CA ASP A 88 12.73 -11.74 -2.07
C ASP A 88 12.55 -11.56 -3.59
N ASN A 89 13.05 -12.51 -4.38
CA ASN A 89 12.88 -12.55 -5.83
C ASN A 89 11.49 -13.05 -6.29
N GLY A 90 10.56 -13.31 -5.37
CA GLY A 90 9.21 -13.79 -5.67
C GLY A 90 9.12 -15.28 -6.03
N ILE A 91 10.20 -16.04 -5.88
CA ILE A 91 10.24 -17.48 -6.19
C ILE A 91 9.97 -18.27 -4.90
N PRO A 92 9.12 -19.31 -4.91
CA PRO A 92 8.94 -20.17 -3.74
C PRO A 92 10.26 -20.81 -3.30
N ILE A 93 10.52 -20.85 -1.99
CA ILE A 93 11.71 -21.49 -1.41
C ILE A 93 11.55 -23.02 -1.28
N ASP A 94 10.44 -23.58 -1.77
CA ASP A 94 10.17 -25.01 -1.75
C ASP A 94 11.24 -25.77 -2.57
N PRO A 95 11.95 -26.75 -1.97
CA PRO A 95 12.93 -27.58 -2.68
C PRO A 95 12.37 -28.33 -3.90
N LYS A 96 11.05 -28.54 -3.96
CA LYS A 96 10.37 -29.21 -5.06
C LYS A 96 9.82 -28.24 -6.12
N VAL A 97 10.05 -26.93 -5.98
CA VAL A 97 9.57 -25.98 -6.96
C VAL A 97 10.27 -26.23 -8.31
N VAL A 98 9.47 -26.32 -9.37
CA VAL A 98 9.98 -26.40 -10.74
C VAL A 98 9.86 -25.02 -11.36
N THR A 99 11.01 -24.38 -11.61
CA THR A 99 11.08 -23.08 -12.31
C THR A 99 11.71 -23.25 -13.68
N PHE A 100 11.22 -22.49 -14.66
CA PHE A 100 11.79 -22.47 -16.01
C PHE A 100 12.84 -21.35 -16.09
N LYS A 101 13.92 -21.56 -16.86
CA LYS A 101 15.08 -20.62 -16.97
C LYS A 101 14.72 -19.15 -17.24
N SER A 102 13.57 -18.86 -17.85
CA SER A 102 13.10 -17.49 -18.06
C SER A 102 12.71 -16.74 -16.78
N ALA A 103 12.49 -17.45 -15.67
CA ALA A 103 12.14 -16.89 -14.36
C ALA A 103 13.37 -16.58 -13.47
N LEU A 104 14.59 -16.89 -13.92
CA LEU A 104 15.84 -16.70 -13.16
C LEU A 104 16.72 -15.59 -13.78
N LYS A 105 16.12 -14.51 -14.27
CA LYS A 105 16.88 -13.36 -14.80
C LYS A 105 17.16 -12.37 -13.69
N ASN A 106 18.44 -12.32 -13.30
CA ASN A 106 19.07 -11.18 -12.63
C ASN A 106 19.37 -10.08 -13.65
#